data_AF-A0ABD6C0L4-F1
#
_entry.id   AF-A0ABD6C0L4-F1
#
_cell.length_a   1.000
_cell.length_b   1.000
_cell.length_c   1.000
_cell.angle_alpha   90.00
_cell.angle_beta   90.00
_cell.angle_gamma   90.00
#
_symmetry.space_group_name_H-M   'P 1'
#
loop_
_entity.id
_entity.type
_entity.pdbx_description
1 polymer ?
#
loop_
_entity_poly.entity_id
_entity_poly.type
_entity_poly.pdbx_seq_one_letter_code
_entity_poly.pdbx_strand_id
1 'polypeptide(L)'
;MGRKRQRSRGGSSGSVSRRAVLGVLLTGGAAAAGVQGTGAFSSVTGDRQFSVGTAEDDSALLGIEAADPTGTSGDTVTLFTVTNRLSEPLTLEQVGVADGGSFGITRTDLQIDQWTLQPGEATDLKAGLSCASSTTDDVELSIRAVTTDRDESIELTRSTTVACQPPAAQCLTDPEIELEEETVPCIDINLGGGGEVEIEAEDSVVNGDATITLGGGGDVSVELEDSEIGGDLQIEIRGGGNVSISLSSSEIAGVVRIDTPSGAEIEIEMENATVGGGVSATLGGGGTFSLSMEDSTIEDDTAVTAGGGASVEVEMEGSAIRGDLDVDTRGGSSVEVETEDSEIDGSRPDE
;
A
#
# COMPACT_ATOMS: atom_id res chain seq x y z
N MET A 1 9.57 -79.43 5.75
CA MET A 1 9.23 -78.10 5.22
C MET A 1 8.21 -78.29 4.10
N GLY A 2 6.92 -78.22 4.41
CA GLY A 2 5.84 -78.62 3.51
C GLY A 2 5.03 -77.42 3.01
N ARG A 3 5.18 -77.07 1.73
CA ARG A 3 4.25 -76.18 1.02
C ARG A 3 2.96 -76.94 0.76
N LYS A 4 1.83 -76.46 1.29
CA LYS A 4 0.48 -76.90 0.88
C LYS A 4 -0.29 -75.71 0.32
N ARG A 5 -0.65 -75.85 -0.96
CA ARG A 5 -1.72 -75.14 -1.67
C ARG A 5 -3.06 -75.79 -1.35
N GLN A 6 -4.13 -74.98 -1.29
CA GLN A 6 -5.56 -75.24 -1.63
C GLN A 6 -6.42 -74.28 -0.78
N ARG A 7 -7.63 -73.84 -1.12
CA ARG A 7 -8.41 -73.55 -2.35
C ARG A 7 -9.83 -73.18 -1.84
N SER A 8 -10.60 -72.45 -2.66
CA SER A 8 -12.08 -72.37 -2.67
C SER A 8 -12.71 -71.28 -1.78
N ARG A 9 -13.79 -70.57 -2.16
CA ARG A 9 -14.73 -70.68 -3.30
C ARG A 9 -15.69 -69.47 -3.35
N GLY A 10 -16.14 -69.12 -4.58
CA GLY A 10 -17.44 -68.47 -4.89
C GLY A 10 -17.42 -66.94 -4.96
N GLY A 11 -17.83 -66.23 -6.01
CA GLY A 11 -18.51 -66.59 -7.26
C GLY A 11 -19.74 -65.69 -7.45
N SER A 12 -19.69 -64.74 -8.42
CA SER A 12 -20.81 -64.34 -9.30
C SER A 12 -20.47 -63.05 -10.09
N SER A 13 -20.38 -63.24 -11.42
CA SER A 13 -20.48 -62.35 -12.60
C SER A 13 -21.03 -60.92 -12.42
N GLY A 14 -20.56 -59.85 -13.08
CA GLY A 14 -19.94 -59.70 -14.42
C GLY A 14 -21.01 -59.48 -15.50
N SER A 15 -21.46 -58.24 -15.76
CA SER A 15 -21.16 -57.38 -16.94
C SER A 15 -21.91 -57.81 -18.25
N VAL A 16 -22.48 -57.01 -19.18
CA VAL A 16 -22.10 -55.75 -19.86
C VAL A 16 -23.29 -55.18 -20.70
N SER A 17 -23.46 -53.85 -20.70
CA SER A 17 -23.80 -52.86 -21.78
C SER A 17 -24.79 -53.14 -22.92
N ARG A 18 -25.61 -52.11 -23.26
CA ARG A 18 -25.69 -51.49 -24.62
C ARG A 18 -26.15 -50.00 -24.60
N ARG A 19 -25.22 -49.11 -24.98
CA ARG A 19 -25.32 -47.90 -25.84
C ARG A 19 -26.68 -47.19 -26.09
N ALA A 20 -26.66 -45.89 -25.74
CA ALA A 20 -26.92 -44.69 -26.57
C ALA A 20 -28.26 -44.51 -27.32
N VAL A 21 -29.00 -43.43 -27.01
CA VAL A 21 -29.63 -42.47 -27.96
C VAL A 21 -29.81 -41.09 -27.28
N LEU A 22 -29.48 -40.04 -28.03
CA LEU A 22 -29.56 -38.58 -27.78
C LEU A 22 -30.99 -37.99 -27.90
N GLY A 23 -31.21 -36.78 -27.35
CA GLY A 23 -32.25 -35.81 -27.78
C GLY A 23 -32.83 -34.99 -26.63
N VAL A 24 -32.28 -33.82 -26.24
CA VAL A 24 -32.51 -32.44 -26.78
C VAL A 24 -33.97 -31.97 -26.70
N LEU A 25 -34.24 -30.98 -25.83
CA LEU A 25 -34.93 -29.69 -26.12
C LEU A 25 -35.32 -28.98 -24.80
N LEU A 26 -34.41 -28.14 -24.28
CA LEU A 26 -34.73 -27.06 -23.34
C LEU A 26 -35.08 -25.82 -24.19
N THR A 27 -36.37 -25.54 -24.29
CA THR A 27 -36.96 -24.40 -24.96
C THR A 27 -37.09 -23.20 -24.03
N GLY A 28 -36.58 -22.05 -24.48
CA GLY A 28 -37.02 -20.69 -24.11
C GLY A 28 -36.48 -20.18 -22.76
N GLY A 29 -35.88 -18.99 -22.63
CA GLY A 29 -35.93 -17.80 -23.47
C GLY A 29 -36.37 -16.60 -22.61
N ALA A 30 -35.66 -15.48 -22.80
CA ALA A 30 -35.96 -14.11 -22.37
C ALA A 30 -35.46 -13.63 -20.98
N ALA A 31 -34.80 -12.48 -21.07
CA ALA A 31 -34.25 -11.63 -20.03
C ALA A 31 -35.34 -10.88 -19.24
N ALA A 32 -35.03 -10.46 -18.01
CA ALA A 32 -35.35 -9.14 -17.44
C ALA A 32 -34.86 -9.06 -15.97
N ALA A 33 -34.62 -7.82 -15.55
CA ALA A 33 -34.02 -7.39 -14.30
C ALA A 33 -34.82 -7.69 -13.02
N GLY A 34 -34.08 -7.72 -11.91
CA GLY A 34 -34.40 -6.96 -10.71
C GLY A 34 -35.31 -7.61 -9.65
N VAL A 35 -35.01 -7.17 -8.43
CA VAL A 35 -35.80 -7.21 -7.19
C VAL A 35 -35.45 -8.33 -6.20
N GLN A 36 -35.05 -7.81 -5.03
CA GLN A 36 -34.79 -8.43 -3.74
C GLN A 36 -35.89 -9.42 -3.32
N GLY A 37 -35.47 -10.43 -2.57
CA GLY A 37 -36.37 -11.34 -1.88
C GLY A 37 -35.62 -12.06 -0.77
N THR A 38 -35.45 -11.39 0.36
CA THR A 38 -35.02 -12.01 1.63
C THR A 38 -36.04 -13.08 2.01
N GLY A 39 -35.66 -14.34 1.87
CA GLY A 39 -36.46 -15.47 2.33
C GLY A 39 -35.98 -15.94 3.70
N ALA A 40 -36.72 -15.62 4.75
CA ALA A 40 -36.68 -16.37 5.99
C ALA A 40 -38.07 -16.35 6.65
N PHE A 41 -38.71 -17.52 6.70
CA PHE A 41 -40.00 -17.74 7.33
C PHE A 41 -39.85 -17.85 8.86
N SER A 42 -40.87 -17.42 9.60
CA SER A 42 -41.44 -18.23 10.69
C SER A 42 -42.83 -17.72 11.08
N SER A 43 -43.81 -18.62 10.99
CA SER A 43 -45.17 -18.43 11.46
C SER A 43 -45.24 -18.46 12.99
N VAL A 44 -46.00 -17.55 13.60
CA VAL A 44 -46.53 -17.70 14.96
C VAL A 44 -48.04 -17.79 14.87
N THR A 45 -48.58 -19.01 14.99
CA THR A 45 -49.99 -19.19 15.32
C THR A 45 -50.09 -19.27 16.84
N GLY A 46 -50.39 -18.13 17.45
CA GLY A 46 -50.71 -18.03 18.87
C GLY A 46 -51.79 -16.98 19.03
N ASP A 47 -52.93 -17.37 19.60
CA ASP A 47 -54.08 -16.49 19.83
C ASP A 47 -53.77 -15.36 20.82
N ARG A 48 -53.17 -14.26 20.34
CA ARG A 48 -53.28 -12.92 20.92
C ARG A 48 -53.27 -11.88 19.79
N GLN A 49 -54.26 -10.99 19.83
CA GLN A 49 -54.51 -9.94 18.84
C GLN A 49 -53.49 -8.79 18.95
N PHE A 50 -52.26 -8.95 18.47
CA PHE A 50 -51.39 -7.81 18.16
C PHE A 50 -50.65 -8.09 16.85
N SER A 51 -50.96 -7.28 15.84
CA SER A 51 -50.28 -7.28 14.54
C SER A 51 -48.92 -6.61 14.72
N VAL A 52 -47.84 -7.38 14.61
CA VAL A 52 -46.48 -6.83 14.52
C VAL A 52 -46.27 -6.37 13.08
N GLY A 53 -46.37 -5.07 12.84
CA GLY A 53 -46.00 -4.47 11.56
C GLY A 53 -44.49 -4.23 11.53
N THR A 54 -43.79 -4.84 10.58
CA THR A 54 -42.43 -4.43 10.22
C THR A 54 -42.52 -3.12 9.44
N ALA A 55 -42.18 -2.00 10.08
CA ALA A 55 -42.05 -0.72 9.38
C ALA A 55 -40.73 -0.70 8.60
N GLU A 56 -40.74 -0.06 7.42
CA GLU A 56 -39.52 0.35 6.72
C GLU A 56 -38.79 1.41 7.56
N ASP A 57 -37.45 1.42 7.56
CA ASP A 57 -36.59 2.16 8.50
C ASP A 57 -36.88 3.68 8.57
N ASP A 58 -37.39 4.27 7.48
CA ASP A 58 -37.80 5.67 7.41
C ASP A 58 -38.97 6.03 8.35
N SER A 59 -39.73 5.03 8.79
CA SER A 59 -40.91 5.19 9.64
C SER A 59 -40.83 4.41 10.97
N ALA A 60 -39.68 3.80 11.27
CA ALA A 60 -39.47 3.08 12.50
C ALA A 60 -39.41 4.01 13.73
N LEU A 61 -39.87 3.51 14.88
CA LEU A 61 -39.83 4.21 16.19
C LEU A 61 -38.39 4.47 16.67
N LEU A 62 -37.46 3.63 16.22
CA LEU A 62 -36.02 3.83 16.36
C LEU A 62 -35.45 4.07 14.96
N GLY A 63 -34.94 5.26 14.72
CA GLY A 63 -34.23 5.55 13.46
C GLY A 63 -32.84 4.95 13.51
N ILE A 64 -32.46 4.20 12.49
CA ILE A 64 -31.10 3.69 12.31
C ILE A 64 -30.65 4.02 10.91
N GLU A 65 -29.53 4.73 10.83
CA GLU A 65 -28.90 5.10 9.58
C GLU A 65 -27.52 4.46 9.54
N ALA A 66 -27.27 3.64 8.52
CA ALA A 66 -25.94 3.09 8.25
C ALA A 66 -25.05 4.23 7.75
N ALA A 67 -23.86 4.34 8.34
CA ALA A 67 -22.82 5.21 7.81
C ALA A 67 -22.11 4.51 6.64
N ASP A 68 -21.10 5.17 6.06
CA ASP A 68 -20.14 4.58 5.13
C ASP A 68 -18.78 4.40 5.86
N PRO A 69 -18.63 3.39 6.73
CA PRO A 69 -17.45 3.20 7.55
C PRO A 69 -16.25 2.75 6.72
N THR A 70 -15.50 3.73 6.21
CA THR A 70 -14.21 3.54 5.55
C THR A 70 -13.09 4.17 6.37
N GLY A 71 -12.01 3.43 6.61
CA GLY A 71 -10.85 3.94 7.35
C GLY A 71 -9.60 3.08 7.21
N THR A 72 -8.55 3.48 7.92
CA THR A 72 -7.27 2.77 8.02
C THR A 72 -7.22 1.96 9.31
N SER A 73 -6.40 0.91 9.36
CA SER A 73 -6.12 0.16 10.58
C SER A 73 -5.68 1.12 11.71
N GLY A 74 -6.36 1.06 12.85
CA GLY A 74 -6.19 1.98 13.98
C GLY A 74 -7.24 3.08 14.06
N ASP A 75 -7.98 3.37 12.99
CA ASP A 75 -9.05 4.37 13.00
C ASP A 75 -10.27 3.89 13.80
N THR A 76 -11.05 4.84 14.31
CA THR A 76 -12.39 4.59 14.87
C THR A 76 -13.43 5.16 13.91
N VAL A 77 -14.30 4.29 13.39
CA VAL A 77 -15.32 4.66 12.40
C VAL A 77 -16.73 4.55 12.97
N THR A 78 -17.64 5.41 12.52
CA THR A 78 -19.08 5.29 12.85
C THR A 78 -19.69 4.21 11.97
N LEU A 79 -20.34 3.22 12.59
CA LEU A 79 -21.06 2.15 11.89
C LEU A 79 -22.52 2.55 11.63
N PHE A 80 -23.19 3.03 12.68
CA PHE A 80 -24.58 3.46 12.62
C PHE A 80 -24.81 4.69 13.49
N THR A 81 -25.75 5.52 13.08
CA THR A 81 -26.35 6.55 13.94
C THR A 81 -27.74 6.10 14.35
N VAL A 82 -27.98 6.04 15.67
CA VAL A 82 -29.23 5.59 16.27
C VAL A 82 -29.98 6.81 16.82
N THR A 83 -31.19 7.06 16.34
CA THR A 83 -32.03 8.20 16.71
C THR A 83 -33.31 7.76 17.41
N ASN A 84 -33.58 8.29 18.60
CA ASN A 84 -34.85 8.09 19.27
C ASN A 84 -35.95 8.92 18.59
N ARG A 85 -36.91 8.26 17.94
CA ARG A 85 -38.07 8.92 17.31
C ARG A 85 -39.36 8.82 18.14
N LEU A 86 -39.28 8.24 19.34
CA LEU A 86 -40.39 8.20 20.29
C LEU A 86 -40.59 9.57 20.95
N SER A 87 -41.78 9.81 21.50
CA SER A 87 -42.08 10.98 22.32
C SER A 87 -41.56 10.87 23.76
N GLU A 88 -40.92 9.75 24.12
CA GLU A 88 -40.42 9.45 25.46
C GLU A 88 -38.92 9.08 25.43
N PRO A 89 -38.18 9.20 26.55
CA PRO A 89 -36.78 8.81 26.60
C PRO A 89 -36.59 7.30 26.42
N LEU A 90 -35.63 6.93 25.57
CA LEU A 90 -35.29 5.56 25.20
C LEU A 90 -33.90 5.20 25.73
N THR A 91 -33.75 4.03 26.35
CA THR A 91 -32.46 3.49 26.80
C THR A 91 -32.06 2.29 25.96
N LEU A 92 -30.86 2.31 25.40
CA LEU A 92 -30.23 1.15 24.80
C LEU A 92 -29.87 0.20 25.95
N GLU A 93 -30.53 -0.95 26.09
CA GLU A 93 -30.18 -1.92 27.13
C GLU A 93 -29.01 -2.80 26.68
N GLN A 94 -28.95 -3.10 25.38
CA GLN A 94 -27.94 -3.96 24.81
C GLN A 94 -27.63 -3.52 23.39
N VAL A 95 -26.34 -3.35 23.11
CA VAL A 95 -25.80 -3.35 21.75
C VAL A 95 -24.82 -4.50 21.72
N GLY A 96 -24.90 -5.36 20.71
CA GLY A 96 -24.07 -6.54 20.54
C GLY A 96 -23.61 -6.66 19.09
N VAL A 97 -22.52 -7.40 18.87
CA VAL A 97 -22.07 -7.77 17.53
C VAL A 97 -22.58 -9.18 17.26
N ALA A 98 -23.43 -9.32 16.26
CA ALA A 98 -23.93 -10.61 15.79
C ALA A 98 -22.92 -11.27 14.83
N ASP A 99 -22.32 -10.46 13.95
CA ASP A 99 -21.19 -10.84 13.11
C ASP A 99 -20.20 -9.67 13.02
N GLY A 100 -18.93 -9.93 13.33
CA GLY A 100 -17.86 -8.94 13.27
C GLY A 100 -17.17 -8.86 11.91
N GLY A 101 -17.61 -9.69 10.95
CA GLY A 101 -16.95 -9.87 9.66
C GLY A 101 -15.51 -10.35 9.80
N SER A 102 -14.74 -10.21 8.73
CA SER A 102 -13.29 -10.50 8.69
C SER A 102 -12.45 -9.58 9.59
N PHE A 103 -13.02 -8.48 10.09
CA PHE A 103 -12.36 -7.57 11.03
C PHE A 103 -12.32 -8.12 12.46
N GLY A 104 -13.15 -9.12 12.78
CA GLY A 104 -13.23 -9.68 14.13
C GLY A 104 -13.74 -8.69 15.16
N ILE A 105 -14.53 -7.68 14.75
CA ILE A 105 -15.12 -6.69 15.67
C ILE A 105 -15.97 -7.42 16.70
N THR A 106 -15.74 -7.11 17.97
CA THR A 106 -16.49 -7.66 19.10
C THR A 106 -17.16 -6.55 19.90
N ARG A 107 -17.95 -6.94 20.89
CA ARG A 107 -18.64 -5.97 21.74
C ARG A 107 -17.70 -5.00 22.46
N THR A 108 -16.48 -5.42 22.82
CA THR A 108 -15.52 -4.56 23.52
C THR A 108 -14.94 -3.47 22.63
N ASP A 109 -15.05 -3.65 21.31
CA ASP A 109 -14.52 -2.70 20.32
C ASP A 109 -15.54 -1.61 19.98
N LEU A 110 -16.81 -1.79 20.39
CA LEU A 110 -17.88 -0.82 20.19
C LEU A 110 -17.81 0.31 21.21
N GLN A 111 -17.79 1.54 20.69
CA GLN A 111 -17.87 2.78 21.46
C GLN A 111 -19.24 3.43 21.27
N ILE A 112 -19.87 3.77 22.39
CA ILE A 112 -21.22 4.34 22.44
C ILE A 112 -21.18 5.47 23.45
N ASP A 113 -21.37 6.70 22.98
CA ASP A 113 -21.22 7.91 23.77
C ASP A 113 -22.39 8.09 24.76
N GLN A 114 -23.60 7.70 24.34
CA GLN A 114 -24.82 7.87 25.12
C GLN A 114 -25.71 6.63 25.08
N TRP A 115 -26.09 6.14 26.25
CA TRP A 115 -26.95 4.95 26.42
C TRP A 115 -28.43 5.28 26.57
N THR A 116 -28.75 6.54 26.90
CA THR A 116 -30.13 7.02 27.04
C THR A 116 -30.31 8.25 26.15
N LEU A 117 -31.33 8.21 25.29
CA LEU A 117 -31.63 9.22 24.29
C LEU A 117 -32.97 9.88 24.62
N GLN A 118 -32.98 11.20 24.72
CA GLN A 118 -34.21 11.98 24.77
C GLN A 118 -34.97 11.90 23.43
N PRO A 119 -36.27 12.26 23.39
CA PRO A 119 -37.01 12.37 22.15
C PRO A 119 -36.28 13.23 21.11
N GLY A 120 -36.01 12.66 19.93
CA GLY A 120 -35.28 13.30 18.84
C GLY A 120 -33.75 13.30 18.97
N GLU A 121 -33.18 12.79 20.06
CA GLU A 121 -31.73 12.69 20.27
C GLU A 121 -31.16 11.47 19.53
N ALA A 122 -29.88 11.57 19.13
CA ALA A 122 -29.16 10.51 18.45
C ALA A 122 -27.81 10.21 19.13
N THR A 123 -27.33 8.97 18.98
CA THR A 123 -25.98 8.56 19.34
C THR A 123 -25.37 7.75 18.21
N ASP A 124 -24.06 7.84 18.06
CA ASP A 124 -23.31 6.99 17.15
C ASP A 124 -22.90 5.69 17.83
N LEU A 125 -22.92 4.62 17.05
CA LEU A 125 -22.27 3.35 17.36
C LEU A 125 -20.98 3.28 16.55
N LYS A 126 -19.84 3.42 17.22
CA LYS A 126 -18.51 3.44 16.59
C LYS A 126 -17.76 2.15 16.86
N ALA A 127 -16.83 1.78 15.99
CA ALA A 127 -15.93 0.65 16.19
C ALA A 127 -14.49 1.01 15.78
N GLY A 128 -13.51 0.45 16.49
CA GLY A 128 -12.12 0.49 16.06
C GLY A 128 -11.88 -0.49 14.91
N LEU A 129 -11.13 -0.06 13.90
CA LEU A 129 -10.70 -0.91 12.79
C LEU A 129 -9.33 -1.50 13.04
N SER A 130 -9.15 -2.77 12.69
CA SER A 130 -7.86 -3.44 12.67
C SER A 130 -7.82 -4.37 11.46
N CYS A 131 -6.92 -4.09 10.52
CA CYS A 131 -6.71 -4.92 9.34
C CYS A 131 -5.22 -4.95 8.97
N ALA A 132 -4.77 -6.12 8.49
CA ALA A 132 -3.41 -6.34 7.99
C ALA A 132 -3.30 -6.16 6.47
N SER A 133 -4.43 -6.13 5.76
CA SER A 133 -4.52 -5.92 4.31
C SER A 133 -5.85 -5.25 3.98
N SER A 134 -5.95 -4.69 2.79
CA SER A 134 -7.16 -3.99 2.35
C SER A 134 -8.30 -4.99 2.24
N THR A 135 -9.37 -4.76 3.00
CA THR A 135 -10.52 -5.66 3.02
C THR A 135 -11.82 -4.88 3.18
N THR A 136 -12.89 -5.45 2.64
CA THR A 136 -14.25 -4.92 2.71
C THR A 136 -15.18 -6.06 3.09
N ASP A 137 -15.96 -5.88 4.14
CA ASP A 137 -16.83 -6.93 4.67
C ASP A 137 -18.00 -6.35 5.45
N ASP A 138 -19.04 -7.16 5.65
CA ASP A 138 -20.22 -6.73 6.39
C ASP A 138 -20.06 -6.98 7.90
N VAL A 139 -20.45 -5.99 8.70
CA VAL A 139 -20.54 -6.08 10.16
C VAL A 139 -22.01 -6.01 10.55
N GLU A 140 -22.47 -6.98 11.34
CA GLU A 140 -23.85 -7.09 11.80
C GLU A 140 -23.95 -6.80 13.29
N LEU A 141 -24.78 -5.82 13.66
CA LEU A 141 -25.05 -5.44 15.05
C LEU A 141 -26.48 -5.80 15.45
N SER A 142 -26.63 -6.24 16.69
CA SER A 142 -27.93 -6.43 17.36
C SER A 142 -28.13 -5.34 18.41
N ILE A 143 -29.28 -4.67 18.36
CA ILE A 143 -29.62 -3.55 19.25
C ILE A 143 -30.94 -3.87 19.95
N ARG A 144 -30.95 -3.74 21.27
CA ARG A 144 -32.13 -3.83 22.14
C ARG A 144 -32.27 -2.55 22.93
N ALA A 145 -33.42 -1.90 22.82
CA ALA A 145 -33.74 -0.65 23.49
C ALA A 145 -35.11 -0.72 24.16
N VAL A 146 -35.29 0.03 25.24
CA VAL A 146 -36.54 0.09 26.02
C VAL A 146 -36.88 1.52 26.40
N THR A 147 -38.16 1.85 26.49
CA THR A 147 -38.58 3.13 27.09
C THR A 147 -38.28 3.13 28.60
N THR A 148 -38.19 4.32 29.20
CA THR A 148 -37.85 4.45 30.63
C THR A 148 -38.86 3.73 31.53
N ASP A 149 -40.13 3.73 31.15
CA ASP A 149 -41.21 3.04 31.87
C ASP A 149 -41.32 1.55 31.52
N ARG A 150 -40.52 1.08 30.54
CA ARG A 150 -40.43 -0.31 30.04
C ARG A 150 -41.70 -0.89 29.45
N ASP A 151 -42.65 -0.03 29.06
CA ASP A 151 -43.87 -0.44 28.39
C ASP A 151 -43.65 -0.78 26.91
N GLU A 152 -42.56 -0.27 26.33
CA GLU A 152 -42.16 -0.54 24.94
C GLU A 152 -40.72 -1.04 24.87
N SER A 153 -40.49 -2.06 24.04
CA SER A 153 -39.18 -2.63 23.76
C SER A 153 -38.97 -2.80 22.26
N ILE A 154 -37.79 -2.44 21.79
CA ILE A 154 -37.38 -2.54 20.39
C ILE A 154 -36.17 -3.46 20.35
N GLU A 155 -36.20 -4.46 19.48
CA GLU A 155 -35.08 -5.36 19.22
C GLU A 155 -34.92 -5.50 17.71
N LEU A 156 -33.71 -5.28 17.21
CA LEU A 156 -33.41 -5.35 15.79
C LEU A 156 -31.96 -5.76 15.54
N THR A 157 -31.73 -6.20 14.31
CA THR A 157 -30.40 -6.52 13.79
C THR A 157 -30.19 -5.76 12.49
N ARG A 158 -29.03 -5.12 12.31
CA ARG A 158 -28.67 -4.36 11.10
C ARG A 158 -27.23 -4.64 10.71
N SER A 159 -26.98 -4.72 9.41
CA SER A 159 -25.64 -4.86 8.83
C SER A 159 -25.21 -3.59 8.11
N THR A 160 -23.91 -3.33 8.10
CA THR A 160 -23.27 -2.28 7.29
C THR A 160 -21.97 -2.81 6.71
N THR A 161 -21.65 -2.41 5.48
CA THR A 161 -20.39 -2.75 4.84
C THR A 161 -19.30 -1.82 5.36
N VAL A 162 -18.20 -2.39 5.85
CA VAL A 162 -17.03 -1.70 6.38
C VAL A 162 -15.85 -1.91 5.44
N ALA A 163 -15.09 -0.86 5.17
CA ALA A 163 -13.83 -0.93 4.44
C ALA A 163 -12.66 -0.52 5.33
N CYS A 164 -11.63 -1.37 5.41
CA CYS A 164 -10.40 -1.10 6.15
C CYS A 164 -9.19 -1.23 5.22
N GLN A 165 -8.31 -0.23 5.28
CA GLN A 165 -7.00 -0.26 4.63
C GLN A 165 -5.90 -0.51 5.67
N PRO A 166 -4.84 -1.28 5.35
CA PRO A 166 -3.71 -1.42 6.27
C PRO A 166 -3.07 -0.04 6.49
N PRO A 167 -2.33 0.16 7.59
CA PRO A 167 -1.58 1.40 7.74
C PRO A 167 -0.64 1.54 6.54
N ALA A 168 -0.49 2.76 6.01
CA ALA A 168 0.48 3.01 4.96
C ALA A 168 1.85 2.49 5.43
N ALA A 169 2.49 1.65 4.60
CA ALA A 169 3.82 1.17 4.91
C ALA A 169 4.74 2.41 5.05
N GLN A 170 5.46 2.48 6.16
CA GLN A 170 6.35 3.61 6.45
C GLN A 170 7.66 3.41 5.68
N CYS A 171 8.29 4.51 5.26
CA CYS A 171 9.62 4.44 4.69
C CYS A 171 10.61 3.84 5.70
N LEU A 172 11.63 3.15 5.20
CA LEU A 172 12.77 2.76 6.02
C LEU A 172 13.57 4.02 6.38
N THR A 173 14.05 4.07 7.62
CA THR A 173 14.74 5.25 8.17
C THR A 173 16.06 4.89 8.86
N ASP A 174 16.46 3.63 8.81
CA ASP A 174 17.75 3.19 9.39
C ASP A 174 18.88 3.73 8.51
N PRO A 175 19.97 4.27 9.07
CA PRO A 175 21.15 4.65 8.28
C PRO A 175 21.89 3.47 7.65
N GLU A 176 21.69 2.24 8.14
CA GLU A 176 22.29 1.02 7.58
C GLU A 176 21.13 0.12 7.10
N ILE A 177 20.96 0.02 5.78
CA ILE A 177 19.87 -0.73 5.15
C ILE A 177 20.49 -1.80 4.24
N GLU A 178 20.16 -3.06 4.53
CA GLU A 178 20.44 -4.21 3.67
C GLU A 178 19.09 -4.78 3.22
N LEU A 179 18.84 -4.83 1.91
CA LEU A 179 17.64 -5.43 1.30
C LEU A 179 18.03 -6.61 0.43
N GLU A 180 17.45 -7.79 0.68
CA GLU A 180 17.66 -9.01 -0.10
C GLU A 180 16.31 -9.59 -0.53
N GLU A 181 15.99 -9.57 -1.83
CA GLU A 181 14.71 -10.03 -2.38
C GLU A 181 13.48 -9.35 -1.72
N GLU A 182 13.61 -8.09 -1.32
CA GLU A 182 12.57 -7.36 -0.57
C GLU A 182 11.84 -6.32 -1.42
N THR A 183 10.65 -5.92 -0.95
CA THR A 183 9.90 -4.80 -1.54
C THR A 183 9.48 -3.84 -0.45
N VAL A 184 10.02 -2.63 -0.49
CA VAL A 184 9.80 -1.59 0.51
C VAL A 184 9.08 -0.39 -0.11
N PRO A 185 8.34 0.42 0.67
CA PRO A 185 7.60 1.54 0.11
C PRO A 185 8.50 2.70 -0.34
N CYS A 186 9.54 3.02 0.43
CA CYS A 186 10.44 4.17 0.26
C CYS A 186 11.56 4.12 1.30
N ILE A 187 12.58 4.95 1.11
CA ILE A 187 13.66 5.18 2.08
C ILE A 187 13.70 6.68 2.42
N ASP A 188 13.71 7.03 3.71
CA ASP A 188 13.78 8.42 4.19
C ASP A 188 14.71 8.50 5.42
N ILE A 189 15.97 8.86 5.17
CA ILE A 189 17.03 8.91 6.19
C ILE A 189 17.39 10.37 6.46
N ASN A 190 17.29 10.78 7.73
CA ASN A 190 17.62 12.14 8.16
C ASN A 190 18.55 12.14 9.36
N LEU A 191 19.84 12.41 9.13
CA LEU A 191 20.86 12.52 10.17
C LEU A 191 21.27 13.98 10.34
N GLY A 192 20.55 14.69 11.22
CA GLY A 192 20.78 16.12 11.46
C GLY A 192 22.20 16.49 11.95
N GLY A 193 22.94 15.53 12.52
CA GLY A 193 24.32 15.71 12.97
C GLY A 193 25.39 15.35 11.94
N GLY A 194 25.01 14.79 10.79
CA GLY A 194 25.92 14.05 9.91
C GLY A 194 26.04 12.57 10.31
N GLY A 195 26.90 11.83 9.63
CA GLY A 195 27.10 10.39 9.84
C GLY A 195 27.39 9.65 8.54
N GLU A 196 27.40 8.33 8.61
CA GLU A 196 27.52 7.44 7.45
C GLU A 196 26.13 6.86 7.17
N VAL A 197 25.79 6.74 5.90
CA VAL A 197 24.57 6.06 5.42
C VAL A 197 25.00 5.05 4.37
N GLU A 198 24.52 3.82 4.53
CA GLU A 198 24.82 2.69 3.66
C GLU A 198 23.51 2.02 3.29
N ILE A 199 23.24 1.95 1.99
CA ILE A 199 22.08 1.27 1.43
C ILE A 199 22.59 0.24 0.44
N GLU A 200 22.42 -1.02 0.77
CA GLU A 200 22.72 -2.16 -0.08
C GLU A 200 21.40 -2.84 -0.45
N ALA A 201 21.15 -3.05 -1.73
CA ALA A 201 19.96 -3.72 -2.22
C ALA A 201 20.30 -4.72 -3.32
N GLU A 202 19.96 -5.99 -3.09
CA GLU A 202 20.10 -7.09 -4.03
C GLU A 202 18.71 -7.64 -4.37
N ASP A 203 18.40 -7.78 -5.67
CA ASP A 203 17.13 -8.32 -6.18
C ASP A 203 15.88 -7.65 -5.57
N SER A 204 15.96 -6.35 -5.25
CA SER A 204 15.00 -5.65 -4.39
C SER A 204 14.31 -4.46 -5.06
N VAL A 205 13.17 -4.06 -4.52
CA VAL A 205 12.35 -2.96 -5.06
C VAL A 205 11.99 -1.94 -3.99
N VAL A 206 12.41 -0.69 -4.20
CA VAL A 206 11.93 0.50 -3.48
C VAL A 206 10.83 1.13 -4.34
N ASN A 207 9.55 0.96 -3.96
CA ASN A 207 8.43 1.40 -4.83
C ASN A 207 8.34 2.92 -5.05
N GLY A 208 8.91 3.70 -4.14
CA GLY A 208 8.86 5.16 -4.14
C GLY A 208 10.25 5.77 -4.10
N ASP A 209 10.34 6.95 -3.52
CA ASP A 209 11.59 7.71 -3.47
C ASP A 209 12.56 7.16 -2.41
N ALA A 210 13.85 7.35 -2.66
CA ALA A 210 14.92 7.21 -1.68
C ALA A 210 15.51 8.60 -1.38
N THR A 211 15.28 9.11 -0.18
CA THR A 211 15.75 10.43 0.27
C THR A 211 16.71 10.31 1.43
N ILE A 212 17.87 10.95 1.32
CA ILE A 212 18.93 10.95 2.33
C ILE A 212 19.34 12.40 2.60
N THR A 213 19.26 12.82 3.87
CA THR A 213 19.65 14.16 4.30
C THR A 213 20.62 14.09 5.48
N LEU A 214 21.86 14.56 5.25
CA LEU A 214 22.88 14.74 6.28
C LEU A 214 23.03 16.23 6.61
N GLY A 215 22.60 16.60 7.82
CA GLY A 215 22.66 18.00 8.28
C GLY A 215 24.08 18.45 8.66
N GLY A 216 24.92 17.51 9.10
CA GLY A 216 26.35 17.69 9.28
C GLY A 216 27.13 17.24 8.05
N GLY A 217 28.40 16.87 8.24
CA GLY A 217 29.17 16.19 7.20
C GLY A 217 29.02 14.68 7.30
N GLY A 218 29.50 13.95 6.29
CA GLY A 218 29.37 12.50 6.28
C GLY A 218 29.38 11.89 4.90
N ASP A 219 29.24 10.58 4.85
CA ASP A 219 29.38 9.80 3.63
C ASP A 219 28.09 9.03 3.36
N VAL A 220 27.72 8.91 2.09
CA VAL A 220 26.55 8.15 1.65
C VAL A 220 27.00 7.17 0.58
N SER A 221 26.77 5.87 0.82
CA SER A 221 26.95 4.79 -0.15
C SER A 221 25.58 4.22 -0.52
N VAL A 222 25.31 4.10 -1.81
CA VAL A 222 24.11 3.44 -2.34
C VAL A 222 24.54 2.41 -3.37
N GLU A 223 24.32 1.14 -3.09
CA GLU A 223 24.70 0.00 -3.93
C GLU A 223 23.43 -0.76 -4.31
N LEU A 224 23.11 -0.78 -5.60
CA LEU A 224 21.97 -1.49 -6.17
C LEU A 224 22.47 -2.57 -7.14
N GLU A 225 22.18 -3.83 -6.84
CA GLU A 225 22.40 -4.98 -7.72
C GLU A 225 21.05 -5.61 -8.10
N ASP A 226 20.76 -5.69 -9.41
CA ASP A 226 19.50 -6.22 -9.95
C ASP A 226 18.25 -5.62 -9.28
N SER A 227 18.31 -4.34 -8.92
CA SER A 227 17.33 -3.68 -8.05
C SER A 227 16.68 -2.44 -8.71
N GLU A 228 15.54 -2.02 -8.17
CA GLU A 228 14.76 -0.89 -8.68
C GLU A 228 14.43 0.15 -7.58
N ILE A 229 14.65 1.42 -7.90
CA ILE A 229 14.00 2.55 -7.22
C ILE A 229 12.94 3.11 -8.16
N GLY A 230 11.67 2.93 -7.82
CA GLY A 230 10.52 3.34 -8.63
C GLY A 230 10.27 4.86 -8.64
N GLY A 231 10.96 5.61 -7.78
CA GLY A 231 10.91 7.07 -7.67
C GLY A 231 12.25 7.76 -7.91
N ASP A 232 12.44 8.89 -7.23
CA ASP A 232 13.69 9.67 -7.28
C ASP A 232 14.71 9.17 -6.24
N LEU A 233 16.00 9.31 -6.54
CA LEU A 233 17.08 9.21 -5.57
C LEU A 233 17.61 10.62 -5.25
N GLN A 234 17.40 11.08 -4.02
CA GLN A 234 17.83 12.40 -3.57
C GLN A 234 18.77 12.34 -2.37
N ILE A 235 19.95 12.96 -2.51
CA ILE A 235 20.99 13.01 -1.47
C ILE A 235 21.37 14.47 -1.21
N GLU A 236 21.27 14.92 0.04
CA GLU A 236 21.70 16.26 0.49
C GLU A 236 22.69 16.15 1.66
N ILE A 237 23.92 16.65 1.49
CA ILE A 237 24.95 16.68 2.55
C ILE A 237 25.43 18.12 2.77
N ARG A 238 25.00 18.75 3.87
CA ARG A 238 25.27 20.17 4.11
C ARG A 238 26.66 20.48 4.65
N GLY A 239 27.19 19.63 5.53
CA GLY A 239 28.45 19.85 6.25
C GLY A 239 29.71 19.35 5.55
N GLY A 240 29.57 18.81 4.33
CA GLY A 240 30.65 18.28 3.51
C GLY A 240 30.90 16.79 3.72
N GLY A 241 31.39 16.12 2.68
CA GLY A 241 31.61 14.67 2.65
C GLY A 241 31.39 14.11 1.25
N ASN A 242 31.23 12.80 1.16
CA ASN A 242 31.28 12.08 -0.11
C ASN A 242 29.97 11.33 -0.41
N VAL A 243 29.71 11.14 -1.69
CA VAL A 243 28.59 10.33 -2.17
C VAL A 243 29.14 9.32 -3.16
N SER A 244 28.88 8.03 -2.93
CA SER A 244 29.11 6.96 -3.89
C SER A 244 27.79 6.29 -4.22
N ILE A 245 27.51 6.13 -5.50
CA ILE A 245 26.34 5.42 -6.02
C ILE A 245 26.84 4.39 -7.02
N SER A 246 26.58 3.11 -6.77
CA SER A 246 26.88 2.02 -7.70
C SER A 246 25.59 1.35 -8.14
N LEU A 247 25.35 1.31 -9.46
CA LEU A 247 24.19 0.70 -10.08
C LEU A 247 24.64 -0.44 -10.99
N SER A 248 24.33 -1.68 -10.62
CA SER A 248 24.63 -2.87 -11.42
C SER A 248 23.34 -3.53 -11.87
N SER A 249 23.08 -3.57 -13.18
CA SER A 249 21.84 -4.12 -13.77
C SER A 249 20.56 -3.56 -13.12
N SER A 250 20.61 -2.30 -12.69
CA SER A 250 19.58 -1.68 -11.84
C SER A 250 18.90 -0.50 -12.51
N GLU A 251 17.72 -0.12 -12.00
CA GLU A 251 16.92 1.00 -12.52
C GLU A 251 16.56 2.00 -11.43
N ILE A 252 16.73 3.30 -11.74
CA ILE A 252 16.09 4.40 -11.02
C ILE A 252 15.10 5.03 -11.99
N ALA A 253 13.81 4.86 -11.76
CA ALA A 253 12.78 5.32 -12.69
C ALA A 253 12.71 6.86 -12.77
N GLY A 254 13.05 7.55 -11.68
CA GLY A 254 13.03 9.01 -11.55
C GLY A 254 14.38 9.67 -11.82
N VAL A 255 14.62 10.79 -11.14
CA VAL A 255 15.87 11.56 -11.24
C VAL A 255 16.84 11.19 -10.12
N VAL A 256 18.13 11.34 -10.40
CA VAL A 256 19.18 11.32 -9.38
C VAL A 256 19.57 12.76 -9.07
N ARG A 257 19.39 13.21 -7.82
CA ARG A 257 19.76 14.55 -7.36
C ARG A 257 20.72 14.49 -6.18
N ILE A 258 21.88 15.10 -6.33
CA ILE A 258 22.93 15.14 -5.30
C ILE A 258 23.31 16.60 -5.03
N ASP A 259 23.15 17.05 -3.79
CA ASP A 259 23.53 18.40 -3.36
C ASP A 259 24.52 18.34 -2.19
N THR A 260 25.81 18.57 -2.49
CA THR A 260 26.90 18.61 -1.53
C THR A 260 27.65 19.96 -1.65
N PRO A 261 27.06 21.07 -1.17
CA PRO A 261 27.63 22.41 -1.36
C PRO A 261 28.98 22.60 -0.64
N SER A 262 29.27 21.76 0.35
CA SER A 262 30.56 21.68 1.03
C SER A 262 31.29 20.35 0.77
N GLY A 263 30.77 19.53 -0.16
CA GLY A 263 31.22 18.17 -0.45
C GLY A 263 32.60 18.10 -1.07
N ALA A 264 33.21 16.92 -0.97
CA ALA A 264 34.54 16.63 -1.46
C ALA A 264 34.54 15.67 -2.66
N GLU A 265 33.58 14.76 -2.76
CA GLU A 265 33.53 13.79 -3.85
C GLU A 265 32.10 13.35 -4.12
N ILE A 266 31.76 13.19 -5.40
CA ILE A 266 30.55 12.55 -5.87
C ILE A 266 30.99 11.55 -6.93
N GLU A 267 30.71 10.28 -6.72
CA GLU A 267 30.99 9.19 -7.64
C GLU A 267 29.69 8.47 -7.98
N ILE A 268 29.43 8.30 -9.28
CA ILE A 268 28.28 7.57 -9.80
C ILE A 268 28.83 6.56 -10.80
N GLU A 269 28.71 5.28 -10.49
CA GLU A 269 29.08 4.15 -11.34
C GLU A 269 27.81 3.44 -11.81
N MET A 270 27.72 3.22 -13.12
CA MET A 270 26.59 2.56 -13.76
C MET A 270 27.08 1.45 -14.68
N GLU A 271 26.69 0.20 -14.42
CA GLU A 271 26.95 -0.96 -15.27
C GLU A 271 25.62 -1.61 -15.66
N ASN A 272 25.30 -1.63 -16.96
CA ASN A 272 24.02 -2.13 -17.49
C ASN A 272 22.79 -1.51 -16.79
N ALA A 273 22.89 -0.25 -16.36
CA ALA A 273 21.89 0.42 -15.52
C ALA A 273 21.14 1.52 -16.27
N THR A 274 19.97 1.89 -15.75
CA THR A 274 19.15 2.97 -16.33
C THR A 274 18.72 3.98 -15.27
N VAL A 275 18.88 5.27 -15.58
CA VAL A 275 18.19 6.37 -14.91
C VAL A 275 17.12 6.89 -15.87
N GLY A 276 15.85 6.69 -15.53
CA GLY A 276 14.70 7.05 -16.35
C GLY A 276 14.46 8.57 -16.46
N GLY A 277 14.99 9.34 -15.53
CA GLY A 277 15.07 10.80 -15.59
C GLY A 277 16.48 11.31 -15.91
N GLY A 278 16.83 12.44 -15.31
CA GLY A 278 18.14 13.07 -15.43
C GLY A 278 18.99 12.93 -14.17
N VAL A 279 20.27 13.29 -14.30
CA VAL A 279 21.22 13.35 -13.19
C VAL A 279 21.55 14.81 -12.92
N SER A 280 21.39 15.27 -11.67
CA SER A 280 21.76 16.62 -11.26
C SER A 280 22.64 16.60 -10.03
N ALA A 281 23.84 17.19 -10.14
CA ALA A 281 24.80 17.23 -9.06
C ALA A 281 25.31 18.65 -8.78
N THR A 282 25.41 19.01 -7.50
CA THR A 282 26.03 20.26 -7.04
C THR A 282 27.16 19.96 -6.07
N LEU A 283 28.38 20.41 -6.41
CA LEU A 283 29.59 20.25 -5.62
C LEU A 283 30.27 21.61 -5.42
N GLY A 284 30.32 22.11 -4.19
CA GLY A 284 30.86 23.46 -3.92
C GLY A 284 32.27 23.52 -3.31
N GLY A 285 32.80 22.40 -2.80
CA GLY A 285 34.00 22.36 -1.96
C GLY A 285 35.36 22.32 -2.68
N GLY A 286 35.39 22.25 -4.01
CA GLY A 286 36.64 22.04 -4.78
C GLY A 286 37.07 20.58 -4.90
N GLY A 287 36.10 19.66 -4.92
CA GLY A 287 36.27 18.21 -4.97
C GLY A 287 36.21 17.61 -6.38
N THR A 288 35.87 16.32 -6.48
CA THR A 288 35.65 15.63 -7.76
C THR A 288 34.18 15.26 -7.95
N PHE A 289 33.65 15.43 -9.15
CA PHE A 289 32.47 14.72 -9.62
C PHE A 289 32.92 13.71 -10.68
N SER A 290 32.62 12.44 -10.48
CA SER A 290 32.88 11.35 -11.43
C SER A 290 31.56 10.68 -11.80
N LEU A 291 31.29 10.57 -13.10
CA LEU A 291 30.21 9.75 -13.66
C LEU A 291 30.83 8.74 -14.63
N SER A 292 30.77 7.46 -14.27
CA SER A 292 31.22 6.35 -15.10
C SER A 292 30.03 5.50 -15.54
N MET A 293 29.92 5.28 -16.85
CA MET A 293 28.81 4.54 -17.45
C MET A 293 29.34 3.46 -18.40
N GLU A 294 28.99 2.20 -18.14
CA GLU A 294 29.22 1.04 -19.02
C GLU A 294 27.86 0.44 -19.43
N ASP A 295 27.59 0.38 -20.74
CA ASP A 295 26.34 -0.13 -21.32
C ASP A 295 25.06 0.42 -20.65
N SER A 296 25.12 1.69 -20.21
CA SER A 296 24.11 2.31 -19.35
C SER A 296 23.42 3.50 -20.02
N THR A 297 22.24 3.89 -19.52
CA THR A 297 21.47 5.00 -20.10
C THR A 297 20.94 5.98 -19.05
N ILE A 298 21.07 7.27 -19.35
CA ILE A 298 20.34 8.37 -18.69
C ILE A 298 19.36 8.92 -19.73
N GLU A 299 18.06 8.83 -19.45
CA GLU A 299 17.00 9.14 -20.42
C GLU A 299 16.69 10.65 -20.55
N ASP A 300 17.26 11.50 -19.69
CA ASP A 300 17.12 12.97 -19.75
C ASP A 300 18.48 13.69 -19.56
N ASP A 301 18.45 14.97 -19.21
CA ASP A 301 19.64 15.81 -19.03
C ASP A 301 20.55 15.35 -17.86
N THR A 302 21.85 15.50 -18.05
CA THR A 302 22.85 15.47 -16.98
C THR A 302 23.39 16.88 -16.74
N ALA A 303 23.17 17.42 -15.53
CA ALA A 303 23.54 18.77 -15.16
C ALA A 303 24.43 18.81 -13.91
N VAL A 304 25.66 19.26 -14.05
CA VAL A 304 26.66 19.34 -12.97
C VAL A 304 27.03 20.79 -12.70
N THR A 305 26.89 21.24 -11.45
CA THR A 305 27.40 22.53 -10.99
C THR A 305 28.59 22.31 -10.04
N ALA A 306 29.78 22.69 -10.48
CA ALA A 306 31.02 22.50 -9.73
C ALA A 306 31.71 23.82 -9.36
N GLY A 307 32.14 23.97 -8.11
CA GLY A 307 32.82 25.16 -7.59
C GLY A 307 34.14 24.86 -6.90
N GLY A 308 34.91 25.91 -6.60
CA GLY A 308 36.10 25.80 -5.75
C GLY A 308 37.34 25.18 -6.41
N GLY A 309 37.37 25.08 -7.74
CA GLY A 309 38.46 24.40 -8.45
C GLY A 309 38.28 22.89 -8.56
N ALA A 310 37.04 22.41 -8.46
CA ALA A 310 36.66 21.01 -8.60
C ALA A 310 36.99 20.44 -9.99
N SER A 311 37.20 19.12 -10.09
CA SER A 311 37.24 18.39 -11.36
C SER A 311 35.89 17.73 -11.63
N VAL A 312 35.49 17.71 -12.90
CA VAL A 312 34.32 16.97 -13.39
C VAL A 312 34.83 15.98 -14.43
N GLU A 313 34.63 14.70 -14.18
CA GLU A 313 35.06 13.58 -15.01
C GLU A 313 33.81 12.81 -15.43
N VAL A 314 33.63 12.60 -16.74
CA VAL A 314 32.53 11.82 -17.30
C VAL A 314 33.13 10.79 -18.26
N GLU A 315 33.01 9.52 -17.92
CA GLU A 315 33.49 8.39 -18.72
C GLU A 315 32.29 7.56 -19.19
N MET A 316 32.22 7.29 -20.49
CA MET A 316 31.11 6.53 -21.08
C MET A 316 31.65 5.47 -22.06
N GLU A 317 31.30 4.21 -21.84
CA GLU A 317 31.53 3.08 -22.75
C GLU A 317 30.18 2.42 -23.12
N GLY A 318 29.87 2.33 -24.42
CA GLY A 318 28.61 1.73 -24.90
C GLY A 318 27.32 2.39 -24.39
N SER A 319 27.42 3.61 -23.87
CA SER A 319 26.39 4.26 -23.04
C SER A 319 25.70 5.43 -23.73
N ALA A 320 24.58 5.90 -23.17
CA ALA A 320 23.82 7.01 -23.73
C ALA A 320 23.31 8.02 -22.70
N ILE A 321 23.45 9.32 -23.01
CA ILE A 321 22.69 10.41 -22.38
C ILE A 321 21.74 10.96 -23.44
N ARG A 322 20.43 10.84 -23.22
CA ARG A 322 19.40 11.25 -24.20
C ARG A 322 19.06 12.74 -24.16
N GLY A 323 19.47 13.42 -23.09
CA GLY A 323 19.39 14.87 -22.94
C GLY A 323 20.71 15.60 -23.21
N ASP A 324 20.80 16.81 -22.68
CA ASP A 324 21.99 17.64 -22.63
C ASP A 324 22.97 17.14 -21.55
N LEU A 325 24.27 17.25 -21.80
CA LEU A 325 25.31 17.21 -20.76
C LEU A 325 25.76 18.65 -20.50
N ASP A 326 25.26 19.25 -19.41
CA ASP A 326 25.58 20.62 -19.00
C ASP A 326 26.50 20.62 -17.77
N VAL A 327 27.63 21.32 -17.87
CA VAL A 327 28.62 21.41 -16.79
C VAL A 327 28.97 22.88 -16.53
N ASP A 328 28.40 23.45 -15.46
CA ASP A 328 28.72 24.81 -14.99
C ASP A 328 29.83 24.76 -13.95
N THR A 329 31.04 25.10 -14.36
CA THR A 329 32.19 25.15 -13.45
C THR A 329 32.63 26.57 -13.08
N ARG A 330 33.07 26.75 -11.82
CA ARG A 330 33.57 28.03 -11.30
C ARG A 330 34.88 27.87 -10.54
N GLY A 331 35.77 28.85 -10.69
CA GLY A 331 36.96 28.96 -9.83
C GLY A 331 38.21 28.21 -10.32
N GLY A 332 38.31 27.88 -11.61
CA GLY A 332 39.48 27.22 -12.19
C GLY A 332 39.38 25.70 -12.27
N SER A 333 38.17 25.17 -12.20
CA SER A 333 37.82 23.77 -12.40
C SER A 333 38.20 23.23 -13.77
N SER A 334 38.40 21.91 -13.85
CA SER A 334 38.60 21.16 -15.09
C SER A 334 37.37 20.31 -15.39
N VAL A 335 37.13 20.09 -16.68
CA VAL A 335 36.09 19.19 -17.18
C VAL A 335 36.77 18.26 -18.18
N GLU A 336 36.64 16.95 -17.95
CA GLU A 336 37.13 15.89 -18.83
C GLU A 336 35.94 14.98 -19.17
N VAL A 337 35.72 14.76 -20.46
CA VAL A 337 34.63 13.91 -20.97
C VAL A 337 35.23 12.93 -21.96
N GLU A 338 35.21 11.65 -21.61
CA GLU A 338 35.69 10.56 -22.44
C GLU A 338 34.51 9.67 -22.87
N THR A 339 34.41 9.41 -24.17
CA THR A 339 33.32 8.60 -24.72
C THR A 339 33.88 7.56 -25.69
N GLU A 340 33.60 6.29 -25.45
CA GLU A 340 33.86 5.15 -26.34
C GLU A 340 32.53 4.51 -26.74
N ASP A 341 32.26 4.45 -28.04
CA ASP A 341 31.01 3.89 -28.61
C ASP A 341 29.71 4.40 -27.95
N SER A 342 29.73 5.64 -27.45
CA SER A 342 28.67 6.25 -26.64
C SER A 342 28.01 7.45 -27.31
N GLU A 343 26.77 7.76 -26.93
CA GLU A 343 25.95 8.82 -27.53
C GLU A 343 25.52 9.87 -26.49
N ILE A 344 25.56 11.14 -26.88
CA ILE A 344 24.93 12.25 -26.15
C ILE A 344 24.07 12.97 -27.18
N ASP A 345 22.75 12.86 -27.06
CA ASP A 345 21.79 13.35 -28.07
C ASP A 345 21.67 14.90 -28.04
N GLY A 346 21.84 15.49 -26.86
CA GLY A 346 21.79 16.93 -26.65
C GLY A 346 23.11 17.65 -26.90
N SER A 347 23.22 18.83 -26.29
CA SER A 347 24.42 19.64 -26.26
C SER A 347 25.46 19.05 -25.29
N ARG A 348 26.73 19.30 -25.62
CA ARG A 348 27.89 18.97 -24.78
C ARG A 348 28.54 20.27 -24.30
N PRO A 349 29.29 20.27 -23.20
CA PRO A 349 30.06 21.44 -22.77
C PRO A 349 31.02 21.85 -23.90
N ASP A 350 31.17 23.17 -24.13
CA ASP A 350 32.13 23.69 -25.11
C ASP A 350 33.56 23.29 -24.68
N GLU A 351 34.24 22.45 -25.48
CA GLU A 351 35.68 22.09 -25.32
C GLU A 351 36.64 23.30 -25.46
#